data_AF-A0A6L2PPJ7-F1
#
_entry.id   AF-A0A6L2PPJ7-F1
#
_cell.length_a   1.000
_cell.length_b   1.000
_cell.length_c   1.000
_cell.angle_alpha   90.00
_cell.angle_beta   90.00
_cell.angle_gamma   90.00
#
_symmetry.space_group_name_H-M   'P 1'
#
loop_
_entity.id
_entity.type
_entity.pdbx_description
1 polymer ?
#
loop_
_entity_poly.entity_id
_entity_poly.type
_entity_poly.pdbx_seq_one_letter_code
_entity_poly.pdbx_strand_id
1 'polypeptide(L)'
;MSARLDQWSKQEVRAVIRFLNARNVSAAEIHRQLVEVYGEDVMTRQSVAKWCVHFRAGRVIMEDSERRGRPITANTAGNRTLVENAIRGNSRITVRELHQDLNLSHGTVIKIIRELGFHKVCAEWVPRN
;
A
#
# COMPACT_ATOMS: atom_id res chain seq x y z
N MET A 1 6.61 35.21 19.56
CA MET A 1 6.88 34.69 18.21
C MET A 1 7.41 33.29 18.36
N SER A 2 6.75 32.28 17.78
CA SER A 2 7.28 30.92 17.79
C SER A 2 8.50 30.81 16.86
N ALA A 3 9.49 29.99 17.22
CA ALA A 3 10.58 29.66 16.33
C ALA A 3 10.05 28.80 15.18
N ARG A 4 10.53 29.06 13.95
CA ARG A 4 10.17 28.28 12.76
C ARG A 4 11.04 27.03 12.69
N LEU A 5 10.42 25.87 12.54
CA LEU A 5 11.07 24.59 12.35
C LEU A 5 11.14 24.29 10.85
N ASP A 6 12.30 24.54 10.24
CA ASP A 6 12.51 24.39 8.80
C ASP A 6 12.72 22.91 8.37
N GLN A 7 12.96 22.02 9.33
CA GLN A 7 13.01 20.57 9.11
C GLN A 7 12.04 19.88 10.08
N TRP A 8 11.18 19.03 9.53
CA TRP A 8 10.20 18.27 10.30
C TRP A 8 9.87 16.95 9.61
N SER A 9 9.44 15.96 10.41
CA SER A 9 8.96 14.68 9.89
C SER A 9 7.43 14.60 9.92
N LYS A 10 6.84 13.80 9.03
CA LYS A 10 5.39 13.56 9.05
C LYS A 10 4.92 12.94 10.37
N GLN A 11 5.74 12.09 10.99
CA GLN A 11 5.42 11.45 12.27
C GLN A 11 5.36 12.49 13.40
N GLU A 12 6.30 13.42 13.45
CA GLU A 12 6.34 14.50 14.44
C GLU A 12 5.09 15.38 14.35
N VAL A 13 4.75 15.87 13.14
CA VAL A 13 3.55 16.68 12.91
C VAL A 13 2.28 15.93 13.35
N ARG A 14 2.19 14.62 13.06
CA ARG A 14 1.06 13.79 13.49
C ARG A 14 1.01 13.58 15.00
N ALA A 15 2.16 13.51 15.68
CA ALA A 15 2.22 13.46 17.14
C ALA A 15 1.69 14.76 17.77
N VAL A 16 2.05 15.92 17.21
CA VAL A 16 1.52 17.23 17.63
C VAL A 16 0.01 17.29 17.44
N ILE A 17 -0.50 16.84 16.29
CA ILE A 17 -1.95 16.76 16.04
C ILE A 17 -2.64 15.86 17.06
N ARG A 18 -2.07 14.69 17.37
CA ARG A 18 -2.61 13.77 18.37
C ARG A 18 -2.72 14.45 19.73
N PHE A 19 -1.66 15.12 20.16
CA PHE A 19 -1.59 15.82 21.44
C PHE A 19 -2.64 16.95 21.52
N LEU A 20 -2.70 17.81 20.50
CA LEU A 20 -3.66 18.93 20.47
C LEU A 20 -5.12 18.46 20.34
N ASN A 21 -5.36 17.41 19.55
CA ASN A 21 -6.70 16.81 19.44
C ASN A 21 -7.14 16.17 20.78
N ALA A 22 -6.23 15.58 21.56
CA ALA A 22 -6.52 15.08 22.91
C ALA A 22 -6.85 16.22 23.90
N ARG A 23 -6.36 17.44 23.64
CA ARG A 23 -6.73 18.67 24.37
C ARG A 23 -8.02 19.31 23.86
N ASN A 24 -8.77 18.64 22.98
CA ASN A 24 -10.00 19.14 22.36
C ASN A 24 -9.81 20.44 21.53
N VAL A 25 -8.61 20.67 21.01
CA VAL A 25 -8.36 21.79 20.09
C VAL A 25 -9.00 21.47 18.75
N SER A 26 -9.69 22.44 18.15
CA SER A 26 -10.36 22.25 16.85
C SER A 26 -9.34 22.01 15.73
N ALA A 27 -9.71 21.21 14.72
CA ALA A 27 -8.81 20.91 13.59
C ALA A 27 -8.35 22.19 12.84
N ALA A 28 -9.21 23.22 12.79
CA ALA A 28 -8.86 24.50 12.19
C ALA A 28 -7.77 25.22 12.99
N GLU A 29 -7.87 25.18 14.33
CA GLU A 29 -6.87 25.79 15.21
C GLU A 29 -5.55 25.02 15.19
N ILE A 30 -5.60 23.69 15.19
CA ILE A 30 -4.42 22.83 15.04
C ILE A 30 -3.67 23.20 13.75
N HIS A 31 -4.38 23.37 12.63
CA HIS A 31 -3.75 23.79 11.38
C HIS A 31 -3.06 25.15 11.47
N ARG A 32 -3.67 26.13 12.16
CA ARG A 32 -3.06 27.46 12.36
C ARG A 32 -1.73 27.34 13.11
N GLN A 33 -1.72 26.60 14.22
CA GLN A 33 -0.51 26.40 15.03
C GLN A 33 0.57 25.64 14.25
N LEU A 34 0.19 24.63 13.46
CA LEU A 34 1.14 23.91 12.63
C LEU A 34 1.79 24.81 11.58
N VAL A 35 1.02 25.68 10.91
CA VAL A 35 1.57 26.61 9.90
C VAL A 35 2.48 27.65 10.54
N GLU A 36 2.15 28.13 11.75
CA GLU A 36 2.98 29.09 12.49
C GLU A 36 4.37 28.50 12.82
N VAL A 37 4.43 27.22 13.20
CA VAL A 37 5.68 26.55 13.62
C VAL A 37 6.43 25.93 12.44
N TYR A 38 5.76 25.21 11.55
CA TYR A 38 6.37 24.36 10.51
C TYR A 38 6.30 24.96 9.10
N GLY A 39 5.61 26.10 8.92
CA GLY A 39 5.40 26.74 7.62
C GLY A 39 4.18 26.22 6.85
N GLU A 40 3.90 26.85 5.70
CA GLU A 40 2.68 26.60 4.91
C GLU A 40 2.64 25.19 4.29
N ASP A 41 3.81 24.60 4.02
CA ASP A 41 3.94 23.30 3.34
C ASP A 41 3.71 22.10 4.27
N VAL A 42 3.48 22.32 5.57
CA VAL A 42 3.40 21.25 6.58
C VAL A 42 2.30 20.23 6.29
N MET A 43 1.07 20.70 6.12
CA MET A 43 -0.08 19.86 5.85
C MET A 43 -1.33 20.68 5.55
N THR A 44 -2.19 20.17 4.67
CA THR A 44 -3.47 20.83 4.37
C THR A 44 -4.48 20.70 5.53
N ARG A 45 -5.40 21.66 5.63
CA ARG A 45 -6.54 21.64 6.58
C ARG A 45 -7.31 20.32 6.55
N GLN A 46 -7.54 19.78 5.36
CA GLN A 46 -8.27 18.51 5.18
C GLN A 46 -7.50 17.32 5.77
N SER A 47 -6.18 17.29 5.61
CA SER A 47 -5.33 16.24 6.19
C SER A 47 -5.31 16.32 7.72
N VAL A 48 -5.26 17.53 8.30
CA VAL A 48 -5.36 17.72 9.77
C VAL A 48 -6.68 17.16 10.27
N ALA A 49 -7.79 17.49 9.60
CA ALA A 49 -9.12 17.00 9.97
C ALA A 49 -9.22 15.46 9.90
N LYS A 50 -8.68 14.84 8.85
CA LYS A 50 -8.60 13.37 8.71
C LYS A 50 -7.84 12.73 9.88
N TRP A 51 -6.67 13.26 10.24
CA TRP A 51 -5.91 12.76 11.39
C TRP A 51 -6.66 12.93 12.71
N CYS A 52 -7.35 14.05 12.92
CA CYS A 52 -8.19 14.25 14.09
C CYS A 52 -9.31 13.21 14.19
N VAL A 53 -9.95 12.86 13.08
CA VAL A 53 -10.96 11.77 13.03
C VAL A 53 -10.32 10.43 13.39
N HIS A 54 -9.16 10.10 12.81
CA HIS A 54 -8.46 8.86 13.12
C HIS A 54 -8.06 8.75 14.59
N PHE A 55 -7.59 9.85 15.19
CA PHE A 55 -7.21 9.85 16.61
C PHE A 55 -8.42 9.76 17.53
N ARG A 56 -9.56 10.40 17.19
CA ARG A 56 -10.82 10.19 17.91
C ARG A 56 -11.31 8.74 17.82
N ALA A 57 -11.05 8.06 16.71
CA ALA A 57 -11.34 6.65 16.52
C ALA A 57 -10.33 5.70 17.22
N GLY A 58 -9.42 6.21 18.04
CA GLY A 58 -8.49 5.39 18.84
C GLY A 58 -7.24 4.92 18.10
N ARG A 59 -6.97 5.38 16.87
CA ARG A 59 -5.74 5.03 16.13
C ARG A 59 -4.50 5.51 16.89
N VAL A 60 -3.53 4.62 17.12
CA VAL A 60 -2.23 4.96 17.76
C VAL A 60 -1.11 5.12 16.74
N ILE A 61 -1.17 4.38 15.63
CA ILE A 61 -0.13 4.34 14.61
C ILE A 61 -0.06 5.68 13.87
N MET A 62 1.10 6.34 13.96
CA MET A 62 1.42 7.62 13.32
C MET A 62 1.87 7.46 11.87
N GLU A 63 2.18 6.24 11.46
CA GLU A 63 2.55 5.91 10.07
C GLU A 63 1.31 5.75 9.20
N ASP A 64 1.51 5.99 7.90
CA ASP A 64 0.52 5.58 6.91
C ASP A 64 0.43 4.05 6.96
N SER A 65 -0.80 3.53 6.98
CA SER A 65 -0.97 2.09 6.79
C SER A 65 -0.41 1.74 5.43
N GLU A 66 0.19 0.55 5.31
CA GLU A 66 0.59 0.02 4.01
C GLU A 66 -0.55 0.27 3.02
N ARG A 67 -0.22 0.99 1.93
CA ARG A 67 -1.19 1.24 0.88
C ARG A 67 -1.52 -0.13 0.31
N ARG A 68 -2.66 -0.69 0.71
CA ARG A 68 -3.27 -1.79 -0.03
C ARG A 68 -3.53 -1.23 -1.41
N GLY A 69 -2.62 -1.54 -2.34
CA GLY A 69 -2.86 -1.32 -3.75
C GLY A 69 -4.14 -2.04 -4.16
N ARG A 70 -4.62 -1.79 -5.38
CA ARG A 70 -5.77 -2.51 -5.93
C ARG A 70 -5.56 -4.02 -5.72
N PRO A 71 -6.42 -4.71 -4.94
CA PRO A 71 -6.36 -6.16 -4.86
C PRO A 71 -6.56 -6.69 -6.26
N ILE A 72 -5.58 -7.38 -6.82
CA ILE A 72 -5.78 -8.14 -8.04
C ILE A 72 -6.55 -9.37 -7.59
N THR A 73 -7.89 -9.28 -7.66
CA THR A 73 -8.84 -10.33 -7.26
C THR A 73 -8.53 -11.70 -7.85
N ALA A 74 -7.76 -11.75 -8.94
CA ALA A 74 -7.36 -12.97 -9.61
C ALA A 74 -5.96 -13.52 -9.19
N ASN A 75 -5.16 -12.78 -8.42
CA ASN A 75 -3.86 -13.25 -7.87
C ASN A 75 -4.01 -13.68 -6.40
N THR A 76 -4.97 -14.57 -6.17
CA THR A 76 -5.21 -15.18 -4.86
C THR A 76 -4.29 -16.38 -4.67
N ALA A 77 -3.98 -16.75 -3.42
CA ALA A 77 -3.16 -17.92 -3.10
C ALA A 77 -3.62 -19.20 -3.83
N GLY A 78 -4.93 -19.46 -3.90
CA GLY A 78 -5.47 -20.62 -4.64
C GLY A 78 -5.14 -20.61 -6.13
N ASN A 79 -5.28 -19.47 -6.81
CA ASN A 79 -4.94 -19.35 -8.23
C ASN A 79 -3.44 -19.51 -8.47
N ARG A 80 -2.60 -19.06 -7.54
CA ARG A 80 -1.14 -19.28 -7.59
C ARG A 80 -0.82 -20.77 -7.53
N THR A 81 -1.44 -21.50 -6.60
CA THR A 81 -1.24 -22.96 -6.47
C THR A 81 -1.71 -23.70 -7.71
N LEU A 82 -2.84 -23.32 -8.32
CA LEU A 82 -3.32 -23.92 -9.55
C LEU A 82 -2.34 -23.73 -10.72
N VAL A 83 -1.84 -22.50 -10.91
CA VAL A 83 -0.85 -22.20 -11.96
C VAL A 83 0.46 -22.96 -11.70
N GLU A 84 0.93 -22.99 -10.46
CA GLU A 84 2.16 -23.71 -10.09
C GLU A 84 2.03 -25.21 -10.37
N ASN A 85 0.93 -25.84 -9.96
CA ASN A 85 0.70 -27.27 -10.18
C ASN A 85 0.59 -27.60 -11.67
N ALA A 86 -0.06 -26.74 -12.47
CA ALA A 86 -0.17 -26.94 -13.91
C ALA A 86 1.21 -26.87 -14.61
N ILE A 87 2.07 -25.93 -14.19
CA ILE A 87 3.43 -25.81 -14.73
C ILE A 87 4.33 -26.97 -14.28
N ARG A 88 4.23 -27.40 -13.02
CA ARG A 88 4.99 -28.55 -12.52
C ARG A 88 4.54 -29.88 -13.13
N GLY A 89 3.24 -30.00 -13.46
CA GLY A 89 2.68 -31.16 -14.15
C GLY A 89 3.03 -31.21 -15.65
N ASN A 90 3.15 -30.05 -16.30
CA ASN A 90 3.61 -29.94 -17.69
C ASN A 90 4.47 -28.69 -17.87
N SER A 91 5.80 -28.87 -17.88
CA SER A 91 6.75 -27.76 -18.03
C SER A 91 6.66 -27.07 -19.39
N ARG A 92 6.02 -27.67 -20.41
CA ARG A 92 5.85 -27.07 -21.75
C ARG A 92 4.52 -26.35 -21.94
N ILE A 93 3.66 -26.32 -20.93
CA ILE A 93 2.34 -25.70 -21.00
C ILE A 93 2.44 -24.22 -21.42
N THR A 94 1.54 -23.78 -22.28
CA THR A 94 1.51 -22.40 -22.76
C THR A 94 0.68 -21.52 -21.83
N VAL A 95 0.94 -20.21 -21.84
CA VAL A 95 0.08 -19.23 -21.15
C VAL A 95 -1.34 -19.30 -21.70
N ARG A 96 -1.50 -19.62 -22.99
CA ARG A 96 -2.81 -19.78 -23.66
C ARG A 96 -3.63 -20.89 -23.00
N GLU A 97 -3.05 -22.07 -22.86
CA GLU A 97 -3.69 -23.22 -22.22
C GLU A 97 -4.01 -22.90 -20.75
N LEU A 98 -3.06 -22.35 -20.00
CA LEU A 98 -3.26 -22.00 -18.59
C LEU A 98 -4.44 -21.03 -18.36
N HIS A 99 -4.59 -20.00 -19.20
CA HIS A 99 -5.67 -19.04 -18.99
C HIS A 99 -7.04 -19.60 -19.41
N GLN A 100 -7.06 -20.54 -20.36
CA GLN A 100 -8.27 -21.25 -20.77
C GLN A 100 -8.69 -22.25 -19.68
N ASP A 101 -7.76 -23.08 -19.21
CA ASP A 101 -8.01 -24.15 -18.24
C ASP A 101 -8.38 -23.61 -16.86
N LEU A 102 -7.74 -22.52 -16.43
CA LEU A 102 -7.95 -21.92 -15.11
C LEU A 102 -8.98 -20.79 -15.12
N ASN A 103 -9.56 -20.47 -16.29
CA ASN A 103 -10.47 -19.35 -16.48
C ASN A 103 -9.95 -18.02 -15.88
N LEU A 104 -8.65 -17.76 -16.08
CA LEU A 104 -7.98 -16.55 -15.63
C LEU A 104 -7.74 -15.62 -16.81
N SER A 105 -7.57 -14.33 -16.54
CA SER A 105 -7.12 -13.42 -17.59
C SER A 105 -5.68 -13.76 -18.00
N HIS A 106 -5.36 -13.62 -19.29
CA HIS A 106 -4.00 -13.85 -19.81
C HIS A 106 -2.94 -13.05 -19.03
N GLY A 107 -3.24 -11.79 -18.69
CA GLY A 107 -2.36 -10.94 -17.90
C GLY A 107 -2.17 -11.41 -16.45
N THR A 108 -3.21 -11.97 -15.83
CA THR A 108 -3.13 -12.57 -14.49
C THR A 108 -2.18 -13.77 -14.50
N VAL A 109 -2.32 -14.67 -15.47
CA VAL A 109 -1.46 -15.86 -15.58
C VAL A 109 0.01 -15.45 -15.72
N ILE A 110 0.33 -14.53 -16.64
CA ILE A 110 1.70 -14.01 -16.79
C ILE A 110 2.23 -13.43 -15.49
N LYS A 111 1.40 -12.65 -14.78
CA LYS A 111 1.79 -12.05 -13.51
C LYS A 111 2.09 -13.10 -12.44
N ILE A 112 1.24 -14.10 -12.29
CA ILE A 112 1.43 -15.20 -11.34
C ILE A 112 2.71 -15.98 -11.65
N ILE A 113 2.93 -16.36 -12.92
CA ILE A 113 4.14 -17.09 -13.36
C ILE A 113 5.41 -16.33 -12.96
N ARG A 114 5.45 -15.01 -13.22
CA ARG A 114 6.58 -14.15 -12.86
C ARG A 114 6.79 -14.07 -11.35
N GLU A 115 5.72 -13.95 -10.57
CA GLU A 115 5.80 -13.89 -9.10
C GLU A 115 6.18 -15.23 -8.46
N LEU A 116 5.88 -16.35 -9.12
CA LEU A 116 6.35 -17.69 -8.75
C LEU A 116 7.81 -17.94 -9.17
N GLY A 117 8.43 -17.00 -9.89
CA GLY A 117 9.81 -17.12 -10.33
C GLY A 117 10.01 -18.04 -11.54
N PHE A 118 8.96 -18.47 -12.23
CA PHE A 118 9.11 -19.26 -13.45
C PHE A 118 9.50 -18.38 -14.64
N HIS A 119 10.41 -18.88 -15.46
CA HIS A 119 10.79 -18.29 -16.74
C HIS A 119 10.87 -19.36 -17.82
N LYS A 120 10.68 -18.96 -19.08
CA LYS A 120 10.68 -19.90 -20.19
C LYS A 120 12.07 -20.02 -20.80
N VAL A 121 12.62 -21.23 -20.85
CA VAL A 121 13.87 -21.59 -21.53
C VAL A 121 13.51 -22.48 -22.71
N CYS A 122 13.72 -21.99 -23.93
CA CYS A 122 13.22 -22.62 -25.16
C CYS A 122 11.70 -22.89 -25.08
N ALA A 123 11.32 -24.15 -24.84
CA ALA A 123 9.93 -24.59 -24.73
C ALA A 123 9.47 -24.85 -23.28
N GLU A 124 10.37 -24.82 -22.28
CA GLU A 124 10.09 -25.28 -20.92
C GLU A 124 10.10 -24.16 -19.88
N TRP A 125 9.24 -24.26 -18.88
CA TRP A 125 9.23 -23.41 -17.70
C TRP A 125 10.20 -23.92 -16.64
N VAL A 126 11.11 -23.05 -16.23
CA VAL A 126 12.16 -23.36 -15.24
C VAL A 126 12.05 -22.37 -14.07
N PRO A 127 12.15 -22.82 -12.81
CA PRO A 127 12.27 -21.92 -11.66
C PRO A 127 13.56 -21.09 -11.76
N ARG A 128 13.46 -19.80 -11.47
CA ARG A 128 14.60 -18.92 -11.30
C ARG A 128 15.08 -19.09 -9.86
N ASN A 129 16.19 -19.80 -9.67
CA ASN A 129 16.89 -19.85 -8.38
C ASN A 129 17.39 -18.46 -7.97
#